data_AF-A0A2K0TDL9-F1
#
_entry.id   AF-A0A2K0TDL9-F1
#
_cell.length_a   1.000
_cell.length_b   1.000
_cell.length_c   1.000
_cell.angle_alpha   90.00
_cell.angle_beta   90.00
_cell.angle_gamma   90.00
#
_symmetry.space_group_name_H-M   'P 1'
#
loop_
_entity.id
_entity.type
_entity.pdbx_description
1 polymer ?
#
loop_
_entity_poly.entity_id
_entity_poly.type
_entity_poly.pdbx_seq_one_letter_code
_entity_poly.pdbx_strand_id
1 'polypeptide(L)'
;MATQAEQGLDVTDDIHNLVIECRVILDSLSERFKSTYGNKFRKMTLEDKSSSSKLGTAEIERSFNAWIDNTGALADDRSRSLDTRLHAHRDIKEMVVDLLQMLVRNLVYLDNPGSVKPNGPSDNDVDEDGLEDEARDAIQMAVGELHFMATVIRRSSLRNHEDSLSPHFHRDDDSYFSEQAYLLVRHYYKDAWRSLCDQLGASLAIRRSQFLQRMRHEETPAVLSDRDHLDDDTEPYVCLSEGCASPMLFFADMEDWMSHMITFHSPE
;
A
#
# COMPACT_ATOMS: atom_id res chain seq x y z
N MET A 1 55.62 -10.22 -8.18
CA MET A 1 54.51 -10.75 -7.37
C MET A 1 53.62 -9.56 -7.04
N ALA A 2 52.72 -9.08 -7.90
CA ALA A 2 51.48 -9.71 -8.38
C ALA A 2 50.72 -10.34 -7.19
N THR A 3 49.57 -9.86 -6.74
CA THR A 3 48.33 -9.40 -7.44
C THR A 3 47.52 -8.45 -6.52
N GLN A 4 47.22 -7.20 -6.88
CA GLN A 4 45.92 -6.73 -7.44
C GLN A 4 44.73 -7.68 -7.27
N ALA A 5 43.72 -7.29 -6.47
CA ALA A 5 42.28 -7.40 -6.75
C ALA A 5 41.44 -7.18 -5.46
N GLU A 6 41.30 -5.94 -5.00
CA GLU A 6 40.04 -5.53 -4.36
C GLU A 6 39.24 -4.87 -5.47
N GLN A 7 38.59 -5.72 -6.26
CA GLN A 7 37.65 -5.33 -7.30
C GLN A 7 36.45 -4.70 -6.62
N GLY A 8 36.04 -3.52 -7.10
CA GLY A 8 34.82 -2.87 -6.67
C GLY A 8 33.66 -3.85 -6.79
N LEU A 9 32.96 -4.07 -5.69
CA LEU A 9 31.61 -4.61 -5.75
C LEU A 9 30.80 -3.64 -6.60
N ASP A 10 30.45 -4.11 -7.78
CA ASP A 10 29.38 -3.56 -8.60
C ASP A 10 28.09 -3.65 -7.76
N VAL A 11 27.87 -2.63 -6.92
CA VAL A 11 26.62 -2.44 -6.19
C VAL A 11 25.68 -1.85 -7.22
N THR A 12 25.07 -2.73 -8.01
CA THR A 12 23.97 -2.36 -8.87
C THR A 12 22.82 -1.92 -7.97
N ASP A 13 22.39 -0.67 -8.15
CA ASP A 13 21.22 -0.11 -7.46
C ASP A 13 19.94 -0.72 -8.10
N ASP A 14 19.77 -2.03 -7.93
CA ASP A 14 18.76 -2.85 -8.63
C ASP A 14 17.34 -2.33 -8.34
N ILE A 15 17.06 -2.04 -7.07
CA ILE A 15 15.75 -1.53 -6.64
C ILE A 15 15.56 -0.13 -7.25
N HIS A 16 16.55 0.75 -7.13
CA HIS A 16 16.49 2.09 -7.71
C HIS A 16 16.18 2.08 -9.21
N ASN A 17 16.90 1.26 -9.97
CA ASN A 17 16.74 1.16 -11.42
C ASN A 17 15.36 0.63 -11.81
N LEU A 18 14.89 -0.43 -11.15
CA LEU A 18 13.55 -0.99 -11.39
C LEU A 18 12.43 0.00 -11.02
N VAL A 19 12.61 0.79 -9.97
CA VAL A 19 11.64 1.82 -9.58
C VAL A 19 11.55 2.94 -10.62
N ILE A 20 12.68 3.37 -11.18
CA ILE A 20 12.69 4.33 -12.31
C ILE A 20 11.95 3.73 -13.51
N GLU A 21 12.21 2.48 -13.85
CA GLU A 21 11.55 1.79 -14.97
C GLU A 21 10.02 1.72 -14.78
N CYS A 22 9.54 1.28 -13.61
CA CYS A 22 8.11 1.27 -13.27
C CYS A 22 7.48 2.66 -13.43
N ARG A 23 8.16 3.71 -12.96
CA ARG A 23 7.64 5.08 -13.01
C ARG A 23 7.49 5.58 -14.45
N VAL A 24 8.50 5.34 -15.30
CA VAL A 24 8.46 5.73 -16.71
C VAL A 24 7.29 5.07 -17.45
N ILE A 25 7.04 3.78 -17.17
CA ILE A 25 5.93 3.05 -17.81
C ILE A 25 4.57 3.52 -17.27
N LEU A 26 4.46 3.80 -15.97
CA LEU A 26 3.23 4.36 -15.40
C LEU A 26 2.91 5.74 -16.00
N ASP A 27 3.93 6.59 -16.17
CA ASP A 27 3.78 7.90 -16.82
C ASP A 27 3.32 7.75 -18.29
N SER A 28 3.91 6.81 -19.05
CA SER A 28 3.51 6.56 -20.44
C SER A 28 2.07 6.07 -20.55
N LEU A 29 1.66 5.15 -19.67
CA LEU A 29 0.28 4.68 -19.57
C LEU A 29 -0.68 5.81 -19.23
N SER A 30 -0.35 6.65 -18.25
CA SER A 30 -1.15 7.80 -17.83
C SER A 30 -1.37 8.78 -18.99
N GLU A 31 -0.33 9.10 -19.78
CA GLU A 31 -0.43 9.96 -20.96
C GLU A 31 -1.25 9.34 -22.10
N ARG A 32 -1.12 8.02 -22.34
CA ARG A 32 -1.96 7.29 -23.31
C ARG A 32 -3.44 7.33 -22.93
N PHE A 33 -3.75 7.16 -21.65
CA PHE A 33 -5.13 7.30 -21.16
C PHE A 33 -5.66 8.72 -21.37
N LYS A 34 -4.90 9.76 -21.04
CA LYS A 34 -5.29 11.16 -21.29
C LYS A 34 -5.55 11.43 -22.77
N SER A 35 -4.70 10.92 -23.67
CA SER A 35 -4.88 11.04 -25.12
C SER A 35 -6.13 10.33 -25.64
N THR A 36 -6.42 9.12 -25.11
CA THR A 36 -7.57 8.31 -25.50
C THR A 36 -8.89 8.91 -25.00
N TYR A 37 -8.95 9.39 -23.76
CA TYR A 37 -10.13 10.05 -23.19
C TYR A 37 -10.31 11.49 -23.69
N GLY A 38 -9.23 12.22 -23.98
CA GLY A 38 -9.28 13.52 -24.64
C GLY A 38 -9.92 13.47 -26.03
N ASN A 39 -9.74 12.35 -26.75
CA ASN A 39 -10.44 12.08 -28.02
C ASN A 39 -11.89 11.60 -27.83
N LYS A 40 -12.19 10.84 -26.76
CA LYS A 40 -13.53 10.28 -26.48
C LYS A 40 -14.53 11.32 -25.92
N PHE A 41 -14.07 12.39 -25.28
CA PHE A 41 -14.94 13.44 -24.70
C PHE A 41 -15.72 14.23 -25.77
N ARG A 42 -15.41 14.06 -27.05
CA ARG A 42 -16.19 14.63 -28.15
C ARG A 42 -17.40 13.77 -28.57
N LYS A 43 -17.57 12.55 -28.01
CA LYS A 43 -18.61 11.61 -28.48
C LYS A 43 -19.51 10.96 -27.41
N MET A 44 -19.19 11.01 -26.11
CA MET A 44 -19.90 10.21 -25.10
C MET A 44 -20.72 11.07 -24.13
N THR A 45 -21.83 11.63 -24.61
CA THR A 45 -22.96 11.97 -23.73
C THR A 45 -23.86 10.75 -23.60
N LEU A 46 -24.06 10.33 -22.35
CA LEU A 46 -25.07 9.38 -21.88
C LEU A 46 -24.79 7.90 -22.20
N GLU A 47 -25.00 7.06 -21.19
CA GLU A 47 -24.89 5.60 -21.18
C GLU A 47 -23.46 5.05 -21.01
N ASP A 48 -22.98 5.01 -19.76
CA ASP A 48 -22.80 3.72 -19.09
C ASP A 48 -22.60 3.91 -17.57
N LYS A 49 -23.53 3.38 -16.77
CA LYS A 49 -23.45 3.39 -15.29
C LYS A 49 -23.09 2.00 -14.74
N SER A 50 -22.52 1.11 -15.56
CA SER A 50 -22.28 -0.29 -15.19
C SER A 50 -20.81 -0.73 -15.29
N SER A 51 -19.86 0.06 -14.78
CA SER A 51 -18.48 -0.42 -14.57
C SER A 51 -17.98 -0.07 -13.18
N SER A 52 -18.69 -0.60 -12.18
CA SER A 52 -18.20 -0.69 -10.80
C SER A 52 -17.10 -1.77 -10.76
N SER A 53 -15.87 -1.37 -10.42
CA SER A 53 -14.75 -2.17 -9.82
C SER A 53 -13.36 -2.07 -10.46
N LYS A 54 -13.17 -1.38 -11.61
CA LYS A 54 -11.81 -1.22 -12.17
C LYS A 54 -11.04 -0.13 -11.44
N LEU A 55 -10.07 -0.52 -10.60
CA LEU A 55 -9.10 0.39 -10.00
C LEU A 55 -8.30 1.06 -11.14
N GLY A 56 -8.37 2.38 -11.25
CA GLY A 56 -7.73 3.09 -12.36
C GLY A 56 -6.20 3.07 -12.25
N THR A 57 -5.50 3.12 -13.38
CA THR A 57 -4.02 3.24 -13.44
C THR A 57 -3.48 4.39 -12.58
N ALA A 58 -4.26 5.46 -12.42
CA ALA A 58 -3.91 6.60 -11.55
C ALA A 58 -3.88 6.25 -10.04
N GLU A 59 -4.67 5.27 -9.59
CA GLU A 59 -4.63 4.81 -8.20
C GLU A 59 -3.40 3.94 -7.94
N ILE A 60 -3.05 3.07 -8.90
CA ILE A 60 -1.80 2.29 -8.88
C ILE A 60 -0.59 3.23 -8.84
N GLU A 61 -0.57 4.26 -9.69
CA GLU A 61 0.50 5.26 -9.74
C GLU A 61 0.66 6.00 -8.41
N ARG A 62 -0.46 6.49 -7.82
CA ARG A 62 -0.43 7.15 -6.50
C ARG A 62 0.11 6.22 -5.42
N SER A 63 -0.39 4.99 -5.38
CA SER A 63 0.01 4.04 -4.35
C SER A 63 1.47 3.61 -4.46
N PHE A 64 1.98 3.45 -5.69
CA PHE A 64 3.39 3.15 -5.94
C PHE A 64 4.30 4.33 -5.56
N ASN A 65 3.93 5.57 -5.90
CA ASN A 65 4.69 6.76 -5.49
C ASN A 65 4.74 6.89 -3.95
N ALA A 66 3.62 6.63 -3.27
CA ALA A 66 3.58 6.62 -1.81
C ALA A 66 4.56 5.58 -1.21
N TRP A 67 4.70 4.41 -1.86
CA TRP A 67 5.69 3.40 -1.46
C TRP A 67 7.13 3.90 -1.63
N ILE A 68 7.43 4.56 -2.74
CA ILE A 68 8.77 5.10 -3.04
C ILE A 68 9.17 6.11 -1.96
N ASP A 69 8.28 7.05 -1.65
CA ASP A 69 8.54 8.13 -0.69
C ASP A 69 8.81 7.58 0.70
N ASN A 70 7.99 6.63 1.17
CA ASN A 70 8.15 6.03 2.49
C ASN A 70 9.40 5.14 2.61
N THR A 71 9.79 4.45 1.54
CA THR A 71 10.96 3.57 1.57
C THR A 71 12.28 4.30 1.27
N GLY A 72 12.22 5.48 0.66
CA GLY A 72 13.41 6.16 0.15
C GLY A 72 14.07 5.39 -1.01
N ALA A 73 13.30 4.62 -1.79
CA ALA A 73 13.84 3.86 -2.91
C ALA A 73 14.54 4.75 -3.95
N LEU A 74 14.08 6.01 -4.10
CA LEU A 74 14.70 7.03 -4.94
C LEU A 74 15.43 8.12 -4.13
N ALA A 75 15.94 7.81 -2.93
CA ALA A 75 16.69 8.79 -2.14
C ALA A 75 17.96 9.26 -2.87
N ASP A 76 18.17 10.57 -2.95
CA ASP A 76 19.38 11.18 -3.56
C ASP A 76 20.67 10.77 -2.84
N ASP A 77 20.57 10.52 -1.53
CA ASP A 77 21.68 10.04 -0.70
C ASP A 77 21.72 8.51 -0.71
N ARG A 78 22.78 7.95 -1.30
CA ARG A 78 23.02 6.49 -1.34
C ARG A 78 23.01 5.84 0.03
N SER A 79 23.42 6.53 1.09
CA SER A 79 23.40 5.97 2.45
C SER A 79 21.97 5.76 2.97
N ARG A 80 21.00 6.46 2.40
CA ARG A 80 19.57 6.41 2.76
C ARG A 80 18.73 5.59 1.77
N SER A 81 19.32 5.14 0.65
CA SER A 81 18.62 4.35 -0.36
C SER A 81 18.18 2.99 0.19
N LEU A 82 17.09 2.46 -0.36
CA LEU A 82 16.59 1.14 0.03
C LEU A 82 17.60 0.02 -0.29
N ASP A 83 18.33 0.13 -1.39
CA ASP A 83 19.41 -0.81 -1.78
C ASP A 83 20.48 -0.93 -0.69
N THR A 84 20.99 0.20 -0.19
CA THR A 84 22.02 0.21 0.86
C THR A 84 21.47 -0.34 2.18
N ARG A 85 20.24 0.04 2.53
CA ARG A 85 19.57 -0.42 3.77
C ARG A 85 19.31 -1.92 3.77
N LEU A 86 19.03 -2.51 2.60
CA LEU A 86 18.79 -3.94 2.44
C LEU A 86 20.04 -4.74 2.06
N HIS A 87 21.20 -4.10 1.91
CA HIS A 87 22.44 -4.77 1.53
C HIS A 87 22.80 -5.94 2.47
N ALA A 88 22.55 -5.78 3.78
CA ALA A 88 22.78 -6.83 4.79
C ALA A 88 21.65 -7.88 4.86
N HIS A 89 20.50 -7.62 4.23
CA HIS A 89 19.29 -8.45 4.26
C HIS A 89 18.92 -8.93 2.86
N ARG A 90 19.78 -9.75 2.28
CA ARG A 90 19.72 -10.15 0.88
C ARG A 90 18.40 -10.82 0.48
N ASP A 91 17.84 -11.68 1.34
CA ASP A 91 16.56 -12.36 1.07
C ASP A 91 15.40 -11.36 0.91
N ILE A 92 15.41 -10.29 1.72
CA ILE A 92 14.42 -9.22 1.64
C ILE A 92 14.64 -8.37 0.40
N LYS A 93 15.91 -8.08 0.06
CA LYS A 93 16.25 -7.38 -1.19
C LYS A 93 15.74 -8.17 -2.40
N GLU A 94 15.98 -9.48 -2.45
CA GLU A 94 15.54 -10.35 -3.54
C GLU A 94 14.02 -10.36 -3.69
N MET A 95 13.26 -10.49 -2.59
CA MET A 95 11.79 -10.39 -2.63
C MET A 95 11.29 -9.05 -3.19
N VAL A 96 11.89 -7.92 -2.77
CA VAL A 96 11.51 -6.58 -3.29
C VAL A 96 11.84 -6.46 -4.78
N VAL A 97 13.01 -6.96 -5.20
CA VAL A 97 13.43 -6.99 -6.60
C VAL A 97 12.47 -7.84 -7.44
N ASP A 98 12.09 -9.03 -6.99
CA ASP A 98 11.18 -9.93 -7.70
C ASP A 98 9.79 -9.30 -7.88
N LEU A 99 9.28 -8.61 -6.84
CA LEU A 99 8.02 -7.88 -6.91
C LEU A 99 8.08 -6.72 -7.91
N LEU A 100 9.18 -5.96 -7.93
CA LEU A 100 9.39 -4.88 -8.87
C LEU A 100 9.52 -5.39 -10.31
N GLN A 101 10.23 -6.50 -10.54
CA GLN A 101 10.31 -7.14 -11.86
C GLN A 101 8.94 -7.65 -12.34
N MET A 102 8.13 -8.22 -11.44
CA MET A 102 6.76 -8.62 -11.75
C MET A 102 5.90 -7.40 -12.14
N LEU A 103 6.04 -6.29 -11.42
CA LEU A 103 5.42 -5.02 -11.74
C LEU A 103 5.81 -4.55 -13.15
N VAL A 104 7.11 -4.46 -13.45
CA VAL A 104 7.61 -4.08 -14.77
C VAL A 104 7.00 -4.95 -15.86
N ARG A 105 7.02 -6.28 -15.71
CA ARG A 105 6.49 -7.21 -16.72
C ARG A 105 5.01 -6.94 -17.03
N ASN A 106 4.18 -6.76 -16.00
CA ASN A 106 2.75 -6.51 -16.20
C ASN A 106 2.46 -5.09 -16.70
N LEU A 107 3.25 -4.09 -16.29
CA LEU A 107 3.15 -2.73 -16.80
C LEU A 107 3.54 -2.65 -18.28
N VAL A 108 4.62 -3.33 -18.69
CA VAL A 108 5.02 -3.45 -20.10
C VAL A 108 3.94 -4.15 -20.92
N TYR A 109 3.29 -5.19 -20.36
CA TYR A 109 2.18 -5.86 -21.04
C TYR A 109 1.01 -4.90 -21.30
N LEU A 110 0.61 -4.10 -20.31
CA LEU A 110 -0.44 -3.09 -20.49
C LEU A 110 -0.03 -1.95 -21.43
N ASP A 111 1.25 -1.56 -21.44
CA ASP A 111 1.75 -0.52 -22.33
C ASP A 111 1.87 -1.03 -23.79
N ASN A 112 2.27 -2.29 -23.97
CA ASN A 112 2.48 -2.91 -25.28
C ASN A 112 1.93 -4.35 -25.30
N PRO A 113 0.61 -4.54 -25.46
CA PRO A 113 -0.04 -5.86 -25.43
C PRO A 113 0.46 -6.83 -26.51
N GLY A 114 1.14 -6.32 -27.54
CA GLY A 114 1.76 -7.12 -28.61
C GLY A 114 3.18 -7.64 -28.32
N SER A 115 3.83 -7.24 -27.22
CA SER A 115 5.26 -7.52 -26.97
C SER A 115 5.54 -8.80 -26.17
N VAL A 116 4.61 -9.22 -25.30
CA VAL A 116 4.73 -10.41 -24.45
C VAL A 116 3.42 -11.18 -24.51
N LYS A 117 3.27 -12.02 -25.54
CA LYS A 117 2.28 -13.10 -25.45
C LYS A 117 2.86 -14.13 -24.49
N PRO A 118 2.18 -14.50 -23.39
CA PRO A 118 2.59 -15.66 -22.61
C PRO A 118 2.64 -16.85 -23.57
N ASN A 119 3.73 -17.61 -23.55
CA ASN A 119 3.95 -18.78 -24.41
C ASN A 119 2.88 -19.85 -24.14
N GLY A 120 1.69 -19.66 -24.67
CA GLY A 120 0.58 -20.60 -24.70
C GLY A 120 0.30 -21.02 -26.14
N PRO A 121 -0.21 -22.24 -26.37
CA PRO A 121 -0.47 -22.73 -27.72
C PRO A 121 -1.45 -21.81 -28.44
N SER A 122 -1.00 -21.31 -29.59
CA SER A 122 -1.81 -20.64 -30.59
C SER A 122 -2.94 -21.55 -31.03
N ASP A 123 -4.16 -21.21 -30.61
CA ASP A 123 -5.44 -21.36 -31.31
C ASP A 123 -6.53 -21.37 -30.24
N ASN A 124 -7.13 -20.21 -30.00
CA ASN A 124 -8.51 -19.96 -29.60
C ASN A 124 -8.67 -18.44 -29.48
N ASP A 125 -9.85 -17.92 -29.77
CA ASP A 125 -10.22 -16.51 -29.60
C ASP A 125 -10.05 -16.12 -28.12
N VAL A 126 -8.85 -15.68 -27.72
CA VAL A 126 -8.56 -15.27 -26.34
C VAL A 126 -9.18 -13.90 -26.13
N ASP A 127 -10.10 -13.80 -25.16
CA ASP A 127 -10.67 -12.53 -24.69
C ASP A 127 -9.54 -11.62 -24.21
N GLU A 128 -9.12 -10.68 -25.07
CA GLU A 128 -8.06 -9.70 -24.81
C GLU A 128 -8.35 -8.87 -23.56
N ASP A 129 -9.63 -8.56 -23.32
CA ASP A 129 -10.12 -7.87 -22.12
C ASP A 129 -9.85 -8.66 -20.82
N GLY A 130 -9.89 -10.00 -20.87
CA GLY A 130 -9.65 -10.86 -19.70
C GLY A 130 -8.19 -10.90 -19.27
N LEU A 131 -7.26 -10.86 -20.23
CA LEU A 131 -5.82 -10.85 -19.94
C LEU A 131 -5.34 -9.50 -19.40
N GLU A 132 -5.90 -8.38 -19.89
CA GLU A 132 -5.61 -7.07 -19.30
C GLU A 132 -6.07 -6.96 -17.85
N ASP A 133 -7.24 -7.53 -17.53
CA ASP A 133 -7.76 -7.52 -16.16
C ASP A 133 -6.89 -8.39 -15.23
N GLU A 134 -6.42 -9.54 -15.69
CA GLU A 134 -5.44 -10.37 -14.95
C GLU A 134 -4.12 -9.63 -14.70
N ALA A 135 -3.61 -8.89 -15.69
CA ALA A 135 -2.41 -8.08 -15.53
C ALA A 135 -2.61 -6.94 -14.52
N ARG A 136 -3.78 -6.29 -14.51
CA ARG A 136 -4.12 -5.24 -13.53
C ARG A 136 -4.18 -5.80 -12.11
N ASP A 137 -4.80 -6.95 -11.91
CA ASP A 137 -4.86 -7.61 -10.60
C ASP A 137 -3.46 -8.03 -10.11
N ALA A 138 -2.62 -8.54 -11.01
CA ALA A 138 -1.23 -8.88 -10.70
C ALA A 138 -0.42 -7.64 -10.26
N ILE A 139 -0.61 -6.49 -10.92
CA ILE A 139 0.02 -5.22 -10.51
C ILE A 139 -0.46 -4.79 -9.13
N GLN A 140 -1.77 -4.80 -8.90
CA GLN A 140 -2.34 -4.38 -7.62
C GLN A 140 -1.82 -5.25 -6.46
N MET A 141 -1.72 -6.57 -6.68
CA MET A 141 -1.14 -7.49 -5.71
C MET A 141 0.34 -7.21 -5.45
N ALA A 142 1.13 -6.94 -6.51
CA ALA A 142 2.55 -6.61 -6.39
C ALA A 142 2.78 -5.35 -5.54
N VAL A 143 2.02 -4.29 -5.80
CA VAL A 143 2.09 -3.03 -5.04
C VAL A 143 1.67 -3.25 -3.58
N GLY A 144 0.63 -4.06 -3.35
CA GLY A 144 0.22 -4.44 -1.99
C GLY A 144 1.33 -5.19 -1.22
N GLU A 145 2.02 -6.11 -1.87
CA GLU A 145 3.13 -6.85 -1.27
C GLU A 145 4.34 -5.95 -0.97
N LEU A 146 4.65 -5.00 -1.87
CA LEU A 146 5.71 -4.01 -1.65
C LEU A 146 5.44 -3.17 -0.39
N HIS A 147 4.19 -2.74 -0.20
CA HIS A 147 3.75 -2.01 0.99
C HIS A 147 3.81 -2.86 2.27
N PHE A 148 3.44 -4.14 2.17
CA PHE A 148 3.62 -5.09 3.25
C PHE A 148 5.11 -5.22 3.65
N MET A 149 5.99 -5.41 2.67
CA MET A 149 7.43 -5.52 2.87
C MET A 149 8.02 -4.24 3.49
N ALA A 150 7.59 -3.05 3.04
CA ALA A 150 7.99 -1.78 3.64
C ALA A 150 7.59 -1.66 5.12
N THR A 151 6.46 -2.26 5.50
CA THR A 151 6.00 -2.31 6.90
C THR A 151 6.85 -3.26 7.73
N VAL A 152 7.18 -4.44 7.19
CA VAL A 152 8.06 -5.43 7.85
C VAL A 152 9.46 -4.85 8.08
N ILE A 153 10.04 -4.22 7.06
CA ILE A 153 11.37 -3.56 7.13
C ILE A 153 11.37 -2.43 8.18
N ARG A 154 10.29 -1.64 8.27
CA ARG A 154 10.18 -0.58 9.30
C ARG A 154 10.04 -1.16 10.70
N ARG A 155 9.22 -2.18 10.92
CA ARG A 155 9.06 -2.81 12.24
C ARG A 155 10.36 -3.42 12.77
N SER A 156 11.15 -4.07 11.91
CA SER A 156 12.47 -4.57 12.30
C SER A 156 13.47 -3.45 12.58
N SER A 157 13.42 -2.36 11.80
CA SER A 157 14.25 -1.17 12.03
C SER A 157 13.89 -0.46 13.34
N LEU A 158 12.59 -0.32 13.67
CA LEU A 158 12.10 0.33 14.89
C LEU A 158 12.43 -0.47 16.15
N ARG A 159 12.32 -1.81 16.10
CA ARG A 159 12.75 -2.69 17.20
C ARG A 159 14.25 -2.60 17.50
N ASN A 160 15.04 -2.17 16.52
CA ASN A 160 16.47 -1.91 16.70
C ASN A 160 16.78 -0.47 17.14
N HIS A 161 15.79 0.44 17.15
CA HIS A 161 15.97 1.88 17.31
C HIS A 161 15.03 2.51 18.37
N GLU A 162 14.52 1.69 19.31
CA GLU A 162 13.62 2.09 20.41
C GLU A 162 14.19 3.24 21.29
N ASP A 163 15.48 3.58 21.19
CA ASP A 163 16.12 4.65 21.95
C ASP A 163 16.10 6.05 21.31
N SER A 164 15.58 6.24 20.08
CA SER A 164 15.68 7.55 19.42
C SER A 164 14.52 7.84 18.45
N LEU A 165 13.33 8.15 18.98
CA LEU A 165 12.24 8.72 18.19
C LEU A 165 12.31 10.26 18.20
N SER A 166 12.49 10.84 17.01
CA SER A 166 12.52 12.29 16.80
C SER A 166 11.11 12.83 16.50
N PRO A 167 10.69 13.99 17.05
CA PRO A 167 9.29 14.44 17.02
C PRO A 167 8.81 14.94 15.65
N HIS A 168 9.71 15.12 14.67
CA HIS A 168 9.42 15.81 13.42
C HIS A 168 8.96 14.92 12.25
N PHE A 169 9.02 13.58 12.38
CA PHE A 169 8.66 12.67 11.28
C PHE A 169 7.17 12.32 11.19
N HIS A 170 6.34 12.68 12.18
CA HIS A 170 4.97 12.15 12.27
C HIS A 170 3.87 12.91 11.52
N ARG A 171 4.16 14.08 10.93
CA ARG A 171 3.11 14.93 10.35
C ARG A 171 2.67 14.51 8.93
N ASP A 172 3.54 13.78 8.22
CA ASP A 172 3.31 13.27 6.85
C ASP A 172 2.86 11.78 6.85
N ASP A 173 3.07 11.09 7.97
CA ASP A 173 2.79 9.66 8.14
C ASP A 173 1.28 9.35 8.25
N ASP A 174 0.41 10.30 8.61
CA ASP A 174 -1.02 10.00 8.81
C ASP A 174 -1.78 9.71 7.51
N SER A 175 -1.53 10.46 6.43
CA SER A 175 -2.14 10.18 5.11
C SER A 175 -1.59 8.90 4.50
N TYR A 176 -0.27 8.69 4.61
CA TYR A 176 0.39 7.49 4.15
C TYR A 176 -0.10 6.26 4.91
N PHE A 177 -0.05 6.30 6.25
CA PHE A 177 -0.53 5.22 7.09
C PHE A 177 -2.00 4.89 6.84
N SER A 178 -2.83 5.90 6.59
CA SER A 178 -4.22 5.68 6.20
C SER A 178 -4.28 4.78 4.98
N GLU A 179 -3.64 5.16 3.87
CA GLU A 179 -3.58 4.34 2.65
C GLU A 179 -2.99 2.94 2.89
N GLN A 180 -1.94 2.85 3.71
CA GLN A 180 -1.32 1.57 4.08
C GLN A 180 -2.25 0.66 4.86
N ALA A 181 -3.05 1.21 5.77
CA ALA A 181 -3.97 0.43 6.59
C ALA A 181 -5.00 -0.30 5.70
N TYR A 182 -5.53 0.36 4.67
CA TYR A 182 -6.40 -0.27 3.68
C TYR A 182 -5.71 -1.43 2.95
N LEU A 183 -4.50 -1.21 2.44
CA LEU A 183 -3.75 -2.21 1.68
C LEU A 183 -3.38 -3.42 2.54
N LEU A 184 -2.95 -3.19 3.78
CA LEU A 184 -2.62 -4.25 4.73
C LEU A 184 -3.86 -5.11 5.05
N VAL A 185 -4.98 -4.49 5.40
CA VAL A 185 -6.20 -5.23 5.72
C VAL A 185 -6.68 -6.04 4.51
N ARG A 186 -6.71 -5.44 3.32
CA ARG A 186 -7.08 -6.15 2.09
C ARG A 186 -6.13 -7.31 1.79
N HIS A 187 -4.84 -7.17 2.08
CA HIS A 187 -3.87 -8.24 1.90
C HIS A 187 -4.07 -9.39 2.91
N TYR A 188 -4.30 -9.08 4.19
CA TYR A 188 -4.51 -10.10 5.22
C TYR A 188 -5.86 -10.81 5.11
N TYR A 189 -6.88 -10.12 4.58
CA TYR A 189 -8.26 -10.61 4.47
C TYR A 189 -8.73 -10.61 3.01
N LYS A 190 -8.04 -11.39 2.16
CA LYS A 190 -8.28 -11.44 0.70
C LYS A 190 -9.70 -11.84 0.31
N ASP A 191 -10.36 -12.66 1.14
CA ASP A 191 -11.71 -13.19 0.90
C ASP A 191 -12.82 -12.35 1.56
N ALA A 192 -12.46 -11.30 2.31
CA ALA A 192 -13.44 -10.45 2.97
C ALA A 192 -14.00 -9.38 2.03
N TRP A 193 -15.22 -8.91 2.29
CA TRP A 193 -15.85 -7.86 1.49
C TRP A 193 -15.00 -6.59 1.49
N ARG A 194 -14.89 -5.96 0.31
CA ARG A 194 -14.09 -4.74 0.15
C ARG A 194 -14.54 -3.62 1.09
N SER A 195 -15.85 -3.44 1.28
CA SER A 195 -16.39 -2.45 2.22
C SER A 195 -15.96 -2.72 3.66
N LEU A 196 -15.94 -3.99 4.08
CA LEU A 196 -15.45 -4.40 5.41
C LEU A 196 -13.94 -4.16 5.55
N CYS A 197 -13.13 -4.55 4.56
CA CYS A 197 -11.70 -4.27 4.56
C CYS A 197 -11.41 -2.77 4.63
N ASP A 198 -12.22 -1.96 3.95
CA ASP A 198 -12.07 -0.51 3.94
C ASP A 198 -12.44 0.11 5.29
N GLN A 199 -13.54 -0.34 5.90
CA GLN A 199 -13.90 0.08 7.27
C GLN A 199 -12.82 -0.29 8.28
N LEU A 200 -12.26 -1.50 8.18
CA LEU A 200 -11.17 -1.94 9.05
C LEU A 200 -9.90 -1.12 8.84
N GLY A 201 -9.50 -0.85 7.60
CA GLY A 201 -8.37 0.02 7.27
C GLY A 201 -8.55 1.43 7.82
N ALA A 202 -9.72 2.01 7.60
CA ALA A 202 -10.09 3.32 8.12
C ALA A 202 -10.08 3.36 9.66
N SER A 203 -10.60 2.32 10.32
CA SER A 203 -10.61 2.20 11.79
C SER A 203 -9.18 2.15 12.37
N LEU A 204 -8.25 1.51 11.68
CA LEU A 204 -6.86 1.41 12.09
C LEU A 204 -6.15 2.75 11.93
N ALA A 205 -6.41 3.46 10.84
CA ALA A 205 -5.87 4.79 10.58
C ALA A 205 -6.30 5.84 11.61
N ILE A 206 -7.60 5.86 11.94
CA ILE A 206 -8.17 6.77 12.94
C ILE A 206 -7.56 6.52 14.31
N ARG A 207 -7.52 5.25 14.76
CA ARG A 207 -6.98 4.90 16.08
C ARG A 207 -5.51 5.26 16.24
N ARG A 208 -4.68 5.00 15.22
CA ARG A 208 -3.28 5.44 15.27
C ARG A 208 -3.16 6.96 15.35
N SER A 209 -3.97 7.69 14.59
CA SER A 209 -3.97 9.16 14.60
C SER A 209 -4.37 9.71 15.97
N GLN A 210 -5.40 9.15 16.60
CA GLN A 210 -5.84 9.49 17.96
C GLN A 210 -4.76 9.19 19.00
N PHE A 211 -4.17 7.99 18.96
CA PHE A 211 -3.10 7.57 19.86
C PHE A 211 -1.89 8.51 19.77
N LEU A 212 -1.42 8.80 18.55
CA LEU A 212 -0.31 9.72 18.34
C LEU A 212 -0.65 11.16 18.74
N GLN A 213 -1.90 11.59 18.52
CA GLN A 213 -2.33 12.91 18.97
C GLN A 213 -2.26 13.03 20.49
N ARG A 214 -2.73 12.01 21.23
CA ARG A 214 -2.67 12.01 22.71
C ARG A 214 -1.24 11.91 23.22
N MET A 215 -0.40 11.04 22.64
CA MET A 215 1.03 10.96 22.96
C MET A 215 1.76 12.32 22.83
N ARG A 216 1.37 13.15 21.86
CA ARG A 216 1.89 14.53 21.72
C ARG A 216 1.36 15.51 22.76
N HIS A 217 0.18 15.26 23.32
CA HIS A 217 -0.43 16.10 24.34
C HIS A 217 0.00 15.71 25.77
N GLU A 218 0.47 14.49 26.00
CA GLU A 218 0.88 13.94 27.32
C GLU A 218 2.36 14.17 27.68
N GLU A 219 2.96 15.32 27.31
CA GLU A 219 4.33 15.67 27.73
C GLU A 219 4.50 15.97 29.25
N THR A 220 3.52 15.64 30.10
CA THR A 220 3.66 15.64 31.57
C THR A 220 3.53 14.22 32.12
N PRO A 221 4.54 13.69 32.85
CA PRO A 221 4.55 12.29 33.27
C PRO A 221 3.58 12.11 34.43
N ALA A 222 2.46 11.43 34.18
CA ALA A 222 1.61 10.94 35.25
C ALA A 222 1.20 9.48 35.00
N VAL A 223 1.96 8.61 35.66
CA VAL A 223 1.48 7.41 36.37
C VAL A 223 1.00 6.23 35.53
N LEU A 224 1.86 5.20 35.52
CA LEU A 224 1.54 3.76 35.57
C LEU A 224 0.13 3.34 35.09
N SER A 225 0.08 2.89 33.84
CA SER A 225 -0.49 1.60 33.39
C SER A 225 -1.65 1.06 34.25
N ASP A 226 -2.83 1.66 34.10
CA ASP A 226 -4.09 0.96 34.35
C ASP A 226 -4.72 0.57 33.01
N ARG A 227 -5.22 -0.67 32.90
CA ARG A 227 -5.77 -1.18 31.62
C ARG A 227 -7.02 -0.40 31.18
N ASP A 228 -7.77 0.11 32.14
CA ASP A 228 -9.00 0.86 31.89
C ASP A 228 -8.71 2.19 31.16
N HIS A 229 -7.56 2.82 31.44
CA HIS A 229 -7.13 3.99 30.66
C HIS A 229 -6.74 3.62 29.22
N LEU A 230 -6.12 2.45 29.02
CA LEU A 230 -5.71 2.01 27.67
C LEU A 230 -6.91 1.71 26.76
N ASP A 231 -7.99 1.14 27.29
CA ASP A 231 -9.20 0.85 26.49
C ASP A 231 -9.99 2.15 26.20
N ASP A 232 -10.04 3.09 27.15
CA ASP A 232 -10.53 4.47 26.93
C ASP A 232 -9.70 5.24 25.89
N ASP A 233 -8.39 4.96 25.82
CA ASP A 233 -7.47 5.64 24.90
C ASP A 233 -7.45 5.01 23.50
N THR A 234 -7.69 3.71 23.40
CA THR A 234 -7.60 2.97 22.14
C THR A 234 -8.95 2.73 21.47
N GLU A 235 -10.06 2.91 22.21
CA GLU A 235 -11.44 2.59 21.81
C GLU A 235 -11.47 1.34 20.92
N PRO A 236 -11.06 0.17 21.47
CA PRO A 236 -10.63 -0.97 20.67
C PRO A 236 -11.78 -1.59 19.87
N TYR A 237 -13.03 -1.33 20.27
CA TYR A 237 -14.23 -1.85 19.64
C TYR A 237 -14.77 -0.85 18.62
N VAL A 238 -15.00 -1.31 17.38
CA VAL A 238 -15.55 -0.48 16.29
C VAL A 238 -16.79 -1.15 15.71
N CYS A 239 -17.79 -0.35 15.33
CA CYS A 239 -18.93 -0.85 14.57
C CYS A 239 -18.53 -1.12 13.11
N LEU A 240 -18.78 -2.35 12.64
CA LEU A 240 -18.46 -2.81 11.28
C LEU A 240 -19.70 -2.85 10.35
N SER A 241 -20.81 -2.26 10.77
CA SER A 241 -22.01 -2.16 9.94
C SER A 241 -21.89 -0.98 8.97
N GLU A 242 -22.30 -1.16 7.72
CA GLU A 242 -22.25 -0.11 6.69
C GLU A 242 -23.04 1.14 7.08
N GLY A 243 -24.11 0.98 7.86
CA GLY A 243 -24.92 2.10 8.39
C GLY A 243 -24.20 2.97 9.42
N CYS A 244 -23.06 2.52 9.96
CA CYS A 244 -22.28 3.22 10.97
C CYS A 244 -20.87 3.58 10.47
N ALA A 245 -20.63 3.55 9.15
CA ALA A 245 -19.33 3.89 8.58
C ALA A 245 -19.06 5.41 8.49
N SER A 246 -20.08 6.26 8.72
CA SER A 246 -19.93 7.72 8.64
C SER A 246 -20.94 8.46 9.55
N PRO A 247 -20.53 8.96 10.74
CA PRO A 247 -19.21 8.79 11.34
C PRO A 247 -19.00 7.35 11.85
N MET A 248 -17.75 6.85 11.79
CA MET A 248 -17.40 5.58 12.44
C MET A 248 -17.61 5.67 13.95
N LEU A 249 -18.28 4.65 14.50
CA LEU A 249 -18.56 4.54 15.93
C LEU A 249 -17.54 3.61 16.59
N PHE A 250 -16.81 4.15 17.55
CA PHE A 250 -15.85 3.45 18.39
C PHE A 250 -16.37 3.40 19.83
N PHE A 251 -15.94 2.39 20.57
CA PHE A 251 -16.35 2.14 21.95
C PHE A 251 -15.12 1.70 22.75
N ALA A 252 -14.97 2.25 23.95
CA ALA A 252 -13.98 1.78 24.93
C ALA A 252 -14.38 0.40 25.48
N ASP A 253 -15.67 0.22 25.76
CA ASP A 253 -16.21 -0.97 26.40
C ASP A 253 -16.85 -1.97 25.43
N MET A 254 -16.57 -3.25 25.66
CA MET A 254 -17.18 -4.36 24.90
C MET A 254 -18.70 -4.41 25.07
N GLU A 255 -19.19 -4.10 26.28
CA GLU A 255 -20.62 -4.14 26.60
C GLU A 255 -21.40 -3.08 25.83
N ASP A 256 -20.85 -1.87 25.71
CA ASP A 256 -21.43 -0.79 24.92
C ASP A 256 -21.45 -1.12 23.43
N TRP A 257 -20.34 -1.65 22.91
CA TRP A 257 -20.28 -2.13 21.53
C TRP A 257 -21.32 -3.22 21.27
N MET A 258 -21.43 -4.21 22.16
CA MET A 258 -22.36 -5.33 22.00
C MET A 258 -23.81 -4.87 22.10
N SER A 259 -24.10 -3.96 23.04
CA SER A 259 -25.41 -3.32 23.18
C SER A 259 -25.80 -2.58 21.91
N HIS A 260 -24.87 -1.83 21.31
CA HIS A 260 -25.08 -1.20 20.02
C HIS A 260 -25.34 -2.23 18.91
N MET A 261 -24.54 -3.29 18.82
CA MET A 261 -24.71 -4.35 17.82
C MET A 261 -26.09 -5.01 17.91
N ILE A 262 -26.53 -5.34 19.12
CA ILE A 262 -27.81 -6.00 19.35
C ILE A 262 -28.97 -5.06 19.05
N THR A 263 -28.87 -3.80 19.46
CA THR A 263 -29.98 -2.85 19.32
C THR A 263 -30.18 -2.37 17.89
N PHE A 264 -29.10 -2.19 17.13
CA PHE A 264 -29.15 -1.53 15.83
C PHE A 264 -28.90 -2.47 14.64
N HIS A 265 -28.26 -3.62 14.85
CA HIS A 265 -27.86 -4.53 13.76
C HIS A 265 -28.30 -5.99 13.96
N SER A 266 -28.91 -6.37 15.08
CA SER A 266 -29.54 -7.69 15.17
C SER A 266 -30.79 -7.73 14.28
N PRO A 267 -30.92 -8.75 13.41
CA PRO A 267 -32.16 -8.97 12.68
C PRO A 267 -33.27 -9.37 13.66
N GLU A 268 -34.49 -8.90 13.42
CA GLU A 268 -35.70 -9.48 14.01
C GLU A 268 -35.87 -10.97 13.64
#